data_AF-A0A3D2RUP3-F1
#
_entry.id   AF-A0A3D2RUP3-F1
#
_cell.length_a   1.000
_cell.length_b   1.000
_cell.length_c   1.000
_cell.angle_alpha   90.00
_cell.angle_beta   90.00
_cell.angle_gamma   90.00
#
_symmetry.space_group_name_H-M   'P 1'
#
loop_
_entity.id
_entity.type
_entity.pdbx_description
1 polymer ?
#
loop_
_entity_poly.entity_id
_entity_poly.type
_entity_poly.pdbx_seq_one_letter_code
_entity_poly.pdbx_strand_id
1 'polypeptide(L)' 'MNEIYGIVPPTTTPFTTDGKVDEVALKEDIRYLIEVAGVHGLAVCGSTGEGHTLTTDETYRITACA' A
#
# COMPACT_ATOMS: atom_id res chain seq x y z
N MET A 1 18.42 -10.92 -10.07
CA MET A 1 17.41 -10.22 -9.24
C MET A 1 18.16 -9.33 -8.28
N ASN A 2 17.72 -8.09 -8.11
CA ASN A 2 18.23 -7.24 -7.04
C ASN A 2 17.65 -7.75 -5.72
N GLU A 3 18.43 -7.71 -4.65
CA GLU A 3 17.96 -8.08 -3.31
C GLU A 3 17.04 -7.00 -2.74
N ILE A 4 16.00 -7.41 -2.00
CA ILE A 4 15.20 -6.50 -1.19
C ILE A 4 16.04 -6.07 0.01
N TYR A 5 16.14 -4.77 0.28
CA TYR A 5 17.00 -4.22 1.33
C TYR A 5 16.34 -3.02 2.03
N GLY A 6 16.91 -2.60 3.16
CA GLY A 6 16.49 -1.39 3.87
C GLY A 6 15.14 -1.52 4.56
N ILE A 7 14.40 -0.40 4.59
CA ILE A 7 13.09 -0.31 5.25
C ILE A 7 11.99 -0.61 4.23
N VAL A 8 11.21 -1.66 4.49
CA VAL A 8 10.05 -2.07 3.70
C VAL A 8 8.84 -2.14 4.65
N PRO A 9 8.14 -1.01 4.90
CA PRO A 9 7.08 -0.99 5.89
C PRO A 9 5.83 -1.71 5.35
N PRO A 10 5.08 -2.39 6.22
CA PRO A 10 3.73 -2.82 5.89
C PRO A 10 2.82 -1.57 5.84
N THR A 11 2.18 -1.33 4.71
CA THR A 11 1.30 -0.16 4.54
C THR A 11 -0.13 -0.51 4.95
N THR A 12 -0.89 0.51 5.39
CA THR A 12 -2.34 0.38 5.52
C THR A 12 -3.02 0.48 4.14
N THR A 13 -4.28 0.08 4.06
CA THR A 13 -5.13 0.34 2.89
C THR A 13 -6.15 1.40 3.28
N PRO A 14 -6.06 2.64 2.78
CA PRO A 14 -7.08 3.64 3.04
C PRO A 14 -8.42 3.24 2.43
N PHE A 15 -9.51 3.43 3.17
CA PHE A 15 -10.87 3.22 2.70
C PHE A 15 -11.70 4.49 2.85
N THR A 16 -12.61 4.69 1.91
CA THR A 16 -13.66 5.71 1.97
C THR A 16 -14.68 5.35 3.06
N THR A 17 -15.55 6.31 3.41
CA THR A 17 -16.60 6.09 4.42
C THR A 17 -17.63 5.03 4.03
N ASP A 18 -17.78 4.73 2.73
CA ASP A 18 -18.61 3.65 2.21
C ASP A 18 -17.84 2.32 2.02
N GLY A 19 -16.60 2.24 2.52
CA GLY A 19 -15.81 1.01 2.59
C GLY A 19 -15.13 0.61 1.28
N LYS A 20 -15.01 1.51 0.31
CA LYS A 20 -14.25 1.27 -0.93
C LYS A 20 -12.80 1.71 -0.74
N VAL A 21 -11.86 1.07 -1.44
CA VAL A 21 -10.46 1.52 -1.45
C VAL A 21 -10.37 2.99 -1.90
N ASP A 22 -9.75 3.83 -1.08
CA ASP A 22 -9.46 5.23 -1.40
C ASP A 22 -8.08 5.32 -2.08
N GLU A 23 -8.10 5.22 -3.41
CA GLU A 23 -6.88 5.25 -4.23
C GLU A 23 -6.17 6.60 -4.20
N VAL A 24 -6.89 7.70 -3.93
CA VAL A 24 -6.27 9.03 -3.84
C VAL A 24 -5.46 9.11 -2.55
N ALA A 25 -6.06 8.75 -1.41
CA ALA A 25 -5.37 8.71 -0.14
C ALA A 25 -4.19 7.71 -0.16
N LEU A 26 -4.37 6.54 -0.79
CA LEU A 26 -3.31 5.55 -0.94
C LEU A 26 -2.09 6.12 -1.70
N LYS A 27 -2.31 6.79 -2.83
CA LYS A 27 -1.21 7.39 -3.62
C LYS A 27 -0.47 8.48 -2.85
N GLU A 28 -1.19 9.28 -2.08
CA GLU A 28 -0.60 10.32 -1.23
C GLU A 28 0.27 9.74 -0.11
N ASP A 29 -0.21 8.69 0.56
CA ASP A 29 0.57 7.98 1.60
C ASP A 29 1.82 7.33 1.01
N ILE A 30 1.68 6.62 -0.11
CA ILE A 30 2.81 6.01 -0.84
C ILE A 30 3.84 7.07 -1.25
N ARG A 31 3.39 8.20 -1.80
CA ARG A 31 4.27 9.31 -2.18
C ARG A 31 5.05 9.83 -0.97
N TYR A 32 4.39 10.02 0.18
CA TYR A 32 5.06 10.43 1.41
C TYR A 32 6.11 9.41 1.85
N LEU A 33 5.77 8.11 1.86
CA LEU A 33 6.68 7.04 2.27
C LEU A 33 7.93 7.00 1.38
N ILE A 34 7.77 7.18 0.07
CA ILE A 34 8.87 7.16 -0.89
C ILE A 34 9.68 8.46 -0.81
N GLU A 35 9.04 9.62 -1.00
CA GLU A 35 9.73 10.89 -1.23
C GLU A 35 10.21 11.56 0.06
N VAL A 36 9.45 11.42 1.16
CA VAL A 36 9.74 12.12 2.42
C VAL A 36 10.37 11.16 3.43
N ALA A 37 9.81 9.97 3.62
CA ALA A 37 10.32 9.01 4.59
C ALA A 37 11.53 8.21 4.07
N GLY A 38 11.72 8.13 2.75
CA GLY A 38 12.88 7.48 2.12
C GLY A 38 12.91 5.97 2.32
N VAL A 39 11.75 5.30 2.23
CA VAL A 39 11.68 3.84 2.33
C VAL A 39 12.23 3.17 1.06
N HIS A 40 12.66 1.92 1.20
CA HIS A 40 13.39 1.19 0.15
C HIS A 40 12.49 0.21 -0.62
N GLY A 41 11.25 0.04 -0.15
CA GLY A 41 10.19 -0.75 -0.77
C GLY A 41 8.91 -0.62 0.04
N LEU A 42 7.84 -1.27 -0.39
CA LEU A 42 6.54 -1.26 0.26
C LEU A 42 6.01 -2.70 0.37
N ALA A 43 5.42 -3.04 1.52
CA ALA A 43 4.69 -4.30 1.71
C ALA A 43 3.19 -4.01 1.79
N VAL A 44 2.53 -4.01 0.62
CA VAL A 44 1.09 -3.73 0.49
C VAL A 44 0.24 -5.00 0.67
N CYS A 45 -1.05 -4.83 0.94
CA CYS A 45 -2.02 -5.93 1.08
C CYS A 45 -1.63 -7.00 2.13
N GLY A 46 -0.75 -6.66 3.06
CA GLY A 46 -0.41 -7.50 4.21
C GLY A 46 -1.47 -7.44 5.31
N SER A 47 -1.16 -7.99 6.48
CA SER A 47 -2.06 -7.91 7.65
C SER A 47 -2.40 -6.45 8.01
N THR A 48 -1.40 -5.57 8.02
CA THR A 48 -1.57 -4.11 8.25
C THR A 48 -2.38 -3.43 7.15
N GLY A 49 -2.28 -3.92 5.91
CA GLY A 49 -3.07 -3.45 4.77
C GLY A 49 -4.46 -4.08 4.71
N GLU A 50 -4.89 -4.78 5.76
CA GLU A 50 -6.17 -5.48 5.84
C GLU A 50 -6.36 -6.52 4.74
N GLY A 51 -5.28 -7.12 4.24
CA GLY A 51 -5.29 -8.00 3.07
C GLY A 51 -6.23 -9.20 3.14
N HIS A 52 -6.59 -9.66 4.33
CA HIS A 52 -7.54 -10.75 4.53
C HIS A 52 -9.00 -10.36 4.21
N THR A 53 -9.33 -9.08 4.15
CA THR A 53 -10.66 -8.56 3.81
C THR A 53 -10.77 -8.14 2.35
N LEU A 54 -9.63 -7.94 1.68
CA LEU A 54 -9.59 -7.47 0.30
C LEU A 54 -10.07 -8.54 -0.67
N THR A 55 -10.84 -8.11 -1.65
CA THR A 55 -11.10 -8.90 -2.84
C THR A 55 -9.84 -8.98 -3.72
N THR A 56 -9.83 -9.93 -4.66
CA THR A 56 -8.76 -10.03 -5.66
C THR A 56 -8.66 -8.77 -6.53
N ASP A 57 -9.79 -8.13 -6.86
CA ASP A 57 -9.82 -6.89 -7.63
C ASP A 57 -9.20 -5.72 -6.84
N GLU A 58 -9.56 -5.57 -5.57
CA GLU A 58 -8.95 -4.55 -4.69
C GLU A 58 -7.46 -4.77 -4.53
N THR A 59 -7.03 -6.02 -4.32
CA THR A 59 -5.61 -6.38 -4.23
C THR A 59 -4.86 -5.98 -5.50
N TYR A 60 -5.45 -6.23 -6.68
CA TYR A 60 -4.90 -5.81 -7.96
C TYR A 60 -4.79 -4.29 -8.07
N ARG A 61 -5.87 -3.56 -7.76
CA ARG A 61 -5.90 -2.09 -7.84
C ARG A 61 -4.89 -1.43 -6.90
N ILE A 62 -4.79 -1.92 -5.67
CA ILE A 62 -3.81 -1.43 -4.67
C ILE A 62 -2.39 -1.68 -5.17
N THR A 63 -2.10 -2.90 -5.61
CA THR A 63 -0.75 -3.26 -6.12
C THR A 63 -0.38 -2.48 -7.37
N ALA A 64 -1.35 -2.15 -8.24
CA ALA A 64 -1.13 -1.35 -9.45
C ALA A 64 -0.90 0.15 -9.17
N CYS A 65 -1.33 0.64 -8.01
CA CYS A 65 -1.09 2.01 -7.57
C CYS A 65 0.24 2.20 -6.82
N ALA A 66 0.85 1.11 -6.37
CA ALA A 66 2.06 1.10 -5.55
C ALA A 66 3.37 0.96 -6.33
#